data_AF-A0A8A3PLA6-F1
#
_entry.id   AF-A0A8A3PLA6-F1
#
_cell.length_a   1.000
_cell.length_b   1.000
_cell.length_c   1.000
_cell.angle_alpha   90.00
_cell.angle_beta   90.00
_cell.angle_gamma   90.00
#
_symmetry.space_group_name_H-M   'P 1'
#
loop_
_entity.id
_entity.type
_entity.pdbx_description
1 polymer ?
#
loop_
_entity_poly.entity_id
_entity_poly.type
_entity_poly.pdbx_seq_one_letter_code
_entity_poly.pdbx_strand_id
1 'polypeptide(L)'
;MVKLSSSVLLVSVLASVTNAASGFLNNNICDRNTLSYNNDQTLSVTCKGKVLTIKLSNCIANSNGQLVWRPSKPNFTGCAGCSVRDINLICDTCFKLDGDAVEYNPGVRLNNGIGYVNGKLTCA
;
A
#
# COMPACT_ATOMS: atom_id res chain seq x y z
N MET A 1 -19.47 18.18 52.66
CA MET A 1 -19.90 18.31 51.25
C MET A 1 -18.66 18.48 50.40
N VAL A 2 -18.18 17.41 49.74
CA VAL A 2 -16.96 17.45 48.92
C VAL A 2 -17.38 17.62 47.46
N LYS A 3 -16.98 18.74 46.85
CA LYS A 3 -17.30 19.12 45.47
C LYS A 3 -16.18 18.59 44.57
N LEU A 4 -16.39 17.43 43.97
CA LEU A 4 -15.47 16.85 42.99
C LEU A 4 -15.63 17.60 41.67
N SER A 5 -14.63 18.41 41.32
CA SER A 5 -14.49 19.04 40.01
C SER A 5 -14.13 17.98 38.98
N SER A 6 -15.11 17.54 38.20
CA SER A 6 -14.92 16.62 37.08
C SER A 6 -14.12 17.29 35.96
N SER A 7 -12.82 16.99 35.88
CA SER A 7 -12.00 17.26 34.70
C SER A 7 -12.42 16.30 33.59
N VAL A 8 -13.17 16.80 32.60
CA VAL A 8 -13.46 16.05 31.37
C VAL A 8 -12.23 16.14 30.47
N LEU A 9 -11.42 15.09 30.50
CA LEU A 9 -10.36 14.87 29.50
C LEU A 9 -11.04 14.50 28.17
N LEU A 10 -11.15 15.47 27.27
CA LEU A 10 -11.49 15.25 25.87
C LEU A 10 -10.33 14.51 25.20
N VAL A 11 -10.37 13.18 25.26
CA VAL A 11 -9.50 12.32 24.44
C VAL A 11 -9.98 12.47 23.00
N SER A 12 -9.24 13.23 22.19
CA SER A 12 -9.40 13.27 20.75
C SER A 12 -9.07 11.91 20.17
N VAL A 13 -10.09 11.07 20.02
CA VAL A 13 -9.99 9.87 19.20
C VAL A 13 -9.79 10.34 17.78
N LEU A 14 -8.53 10.38 17.32
CA LEU A 14 -8.22 10.36 15.90
C LEU A 14 -8.89 9.10 15.36
N ALA A 15 -10.07 9.27 14.77
CA ALA A 15 -10.69 8.25 13.95
C ALA A 15 -9.71 7.94 12.84
N SER A 16 -8.94 6.87 13.01
CA SER A 16 -8.24 6.24 11.91
C SER A 16 -9.35 5.74 11.00
N VAL A 17 -9.65 6.53 9.97
CA VAL A 17 -10.44 6.07 8.84
C VAL A 17 -9.61 4.98 8.18
N THR A 18 -9.75 3.75 8.67
CA THR A 18 -9.44 2.56 7.91
C THR A 18 -10.51 2.50 6.82
N ASN A 19 -10.40 3.36 5.82
CA ASN A 19 -11.05 3.13 4.55
C ASN A 19 -10.36 1.89 4.01
N ALA A 20 -10.93 0.71 4.27
CA ALA A 20 -10.57 -0.49 3.52
C ALA A 20 -10.56 -0.06 2.05
N ALA A 21 -9.39 -0.08 1.40
CA ALA A 21 -9.26 0.34 0.02
C ALA A 21 -10.33 -0.43 -0.74
N SER A 22 -11.31 0.27 -1.33
CA SER A 22 -12.36 -0.39 -2.09
C SER A 22 -11.82 -1.00 -3.39
N GLY A 23 -10.52 -1.32 -3.49
CA GLY A 23 -9.81 -1.90 -4.61
C GLY A 23 -9.92 -1.09 -5.89
N PHE A 24 -8.80 -0.62 -6.44
CA PHE A 24 -8.83 0.09 -7.72
C PHE A 24 -9.42 -0.75 -8.88
N LEU A 25 -9.37 -2.09 -8.80
CA LEU A 25 -9.98 -3.00 -9.79
C LEU A 25 -11.46 -3.28 -9.54
N ASN A 26 -12.04 -2.83 -8.43
CA ASN A 26 -13.44 -3.12 -8.13
C ASN A 26 -14.37 -2.35 -9.08
N ASN A 27 -15.53 -2.94 -9.37
CA ASN A 27 -16.57 -2.37 -10.25
C ASN A 27 -16.07 -1.99 -11.65
N ASN A 28 -15.04 -2.67 -12.17
CA ASN A 28 -14.44 -2.41 -13.48
C ASN A 28 -13.99 -0.94 -13.67
N ILE A 29 -13.62 -0.26 -12.57
CA ILE A 29 -13.14 1.13 -12.63
C ILE A 29 -11.81 1.19 -13.38
N CYS A 30 -10.91 0.25 -13.07
CA CYS A 30 -9.61 0.09 -13.69
C CYS A 30 -9.50 -1.27 -14.39
N ASP A 31 -8.84 -1.28 -15.54
CA ASP A 31 -8.63 -2.48 -16.35
C ASP A 31 -7.35 -3.19 -15.93
N ARG A 32 -7.50 -4.38 -15.33
CA ARG A 32 -6.40 -5.27 -14.92
C ARG A 32 -5.43 -5.57 -16.06
N ASN A 33 -5.91 -5.66 -17.31
CA ASN A 33 -5.09 -6.03 -18.46
C ASN A 33 -4.09 -4.93 -18.87
N THR A 34 -4.25 -3.73 -18.32
CA THR A 34 -3.37 -2.59 -18.59
C THR A 34 -2.36 -2.34 -17.47
N LEU A 35 -2.28 -3.24 -16.48
CA LEU A 35 -1.31 -3.15 -15.40
C LEU A 35 0.11 -3.26 -15.94
N SER A 36 0.91 -2.23 -15.66
CA SER A 36 2.34 -2.20 -15.97
C SER A 36 3.11 -1.74 -14.74
N TYR A 37 4.24 -2.37 -14.47
CA TYR A 37 5.14 -1.99 -13.39
C TYR A 37 6.53 -1.69 -13.95
N ASN A 38 7.04 -0.52 -13.60
CA ASN A 38 8.30 -0.01 -14.12
C ASN A 38 9.40 -0.07 -13.04
N ASN A 39 10.65 -0.07 -13.49
CA ASN A 39 11.83 -0.18 -12.63
C ASN A 39 12.00 0.98 -11.63
N ASP A 40 11.31 2.10 -11.84
CA ASP A 40 11.25 3.23 -10.91
C ASP A 40 10.25 3.02 -9.76
N GLN A 41 9.70 1.80 -9.65
CA GLN A 41 8.70 1.38 -8.67
C GLN A 41 7.32 1.99 -8.89
N THR A 42 7.05 2.46 -10.11
CA THR A 42 5.75 3.01 -10.51
C THR A 42 4.85 1.93 -11.10
N LEU A 43 3.64 1.83 -10.56
CA LEU A 43 2.53 1.07 -11.14
C LEU A 43 1.70 1.99 -12.03
N SER A 44 1.39 1.54 -13.23
CA SER A 44 0.48 2.19 -14.18
C SER A 44 -0.72 1.30 -14.47
N VAL A 45 -1.91 1.88 -14.61
CA VAL A 45 -3.13 1.17 -15.00
C VAL A 45 -4.12 2.14 -15.64
N THR A 46 -4.89 1.66 -16.61
CA THR A 46 -5.99 2.43 -17.22
C THR A 46 -7.23 2.35 -16.36
N CYS A 47 -7.71 3.51 -15.90
CA CYS A 47 -8.95 3.66 -15.15
C CYS A 47 -9.88 4.64 -15.85
N LYS A 48 -11.11 4.22 -16.17
CA LYS A 48 -12.09 5.02 -16.90
C LYS A 48 -11.51 5.71 -18.16
N GLY A 49 -10.72 4.96 -18.94
CA GLY A 49 -10.10 5.44 -20.17
C GLY A 49 -8.89 6.35 -19.99
N LYS A 50 -8.37 6.54 -18.77
CA LYS A 50 -7.17 7.34 -18.50
C LYS A 50 -6.09 6.48 -17.85
N VAL A 51 -4.86 6.62 -18.31
CA VAL A 51 -3.70 6.01 -17.64
C VAL A 51 -3.43 6.77 -16.35
N LEU A 52 -3.49 6.07 -15.22
CA LEU A 52 -3.13 6.58 -13.91
C LEU A 52 -1.90 5.85 -13.40
N THR A 53 -1.11 6.55 -12.60
CA THR A 53 0.11 6.02 -12.02
C THR A 53 0.12 6.19 -10.50
N ILE A 54 0.82 5.29 -9.82
CA ILE A 54 1.11 5.39 -8.39
C ILE A 54 2.47 4.78 -8.11
N LYS A 55 3.26 5.46 -7.29
CA LYS A 55 4.56 4.94 -6.87
C LYS A 55 4.37 4.00 -5.68
N LEU A 56 4.66 2.72 -5.87
CA LEU A 56 4.44 1.70 -4.83
C LEU A 56 5.32 1.95 -3.61
N SER A 57 6.48 2.59 -3.79
CA SER A 57 7.37 3.01 -2.70
C SER A 57 6.72 3.98 -1.71
N ASN A 58 5.58 4.58 -2.08
CA ASN A 58 4.79 5.47 -1.23
C ASN A 58 3.67 4.73 -0.48
N CYS A 59 3.45 3.45 -0.76
CA CYS A 59 2.39 2.67 -0.13
C CYS A 59 2.90 1.43 0.64
N ILE A 60 3.98 0.81 0.15
CA ILE A 60 4.48 -0.48 0.62
C ILE A 60 5.82 -0.26 1.33
N ALA A 61 6.09 -1.10 2.34
CA ALA A 61 7.37 -1.13 3.03
C ALA A 61 7.95 -2.55 3.06
N ASN A 62 9.27 -2.63 3.23
CA ASN A 62 9.94 -3.85 3.63
C ASN A 62 9.96 -3.91 5.17
N SER A 63 9.23 -4.85 5.74
CA SER A 63 9.18 -5.11 7.17
C SER A 63 9.86 -6.45 7.47
N ASN A 64 11.14 -6.38 7.78
CA ASN A 64 11.96 -7.55 8.13
C ASN A 64 11.93 -8.66 7.07
N GLY A 65 12.19 -8.30 5.81
CA GLY A 65 12.19 -9.24 4.68
C GLY A 65 10.82 -9.52 4.08
N GLN A 66 9.75 -8.88 4.57
CA GLN A 66 8.38 -9.06 4.08
C GLN A 66 7.82 -7.77 3.51
N LEU A 67 7.16 -7.85 2.36
CA LEU A 67 6.43 -6.70 1.81
C LEU A 67 5.14 -6.51 2.60
N VAL A 68 4.87 -5.29 3.04
CA VAL A 68 3.66 -4.94 3.80
C VAL A 68 3.08 -3.60 3.35
N TRP A 69 1.77 -3.45 3.39
CA TRP A 69 1.13 -2.13 3.23
C TRP A 69 1.47 -1.26 4.44
N ARG A 70 2.10 -0.10 4.19
CA ARG A 70 2.48 0.83 5.25
C ARG A 70 2.58 2.27 4.74
N PRO A 71 1.45 2.94 4.44
CA PRO A 71 1.45 4.31 3.93
C PRO A 71 2.10 5.34 4.88
N SER A 72 2.16 5.05 6.18
CA SER A 72 2.72 5.95 7.20
C SER A 72 4.24 5.95 7.27
N LYS A 73 4.90 4.86 6.83
CA LYS A 73 6.37 4.75 6.70
C LYS A 73 6.71 3.91 5.47
N PRO A 74 6.38 4.41 4.27
CA PRO A 74 6.49 3.63 3.07
C PRO A 74 7.91 3.74 2.52
N ASN A 75 8.55 2.60 2.30
CA ASN A 75 9.75 2.41 1.52
C ASN A 75 10.12 0.92 1.57
N PHE A 76 10.22 0.25 0.44
CA PHE A 76 10.69 -1.14 0.38
C PHE A 76 12.10 -1.27 -0.18
N THR A 77 12.96 -0.28 0.09
CA THR A 77 14.42 -0.45 -0.08
C THR A 77 14.90 -1.76 0.57
N GLY A 78 15.90 -2.38 -0.05
CA GLY A 78 16.36 -3.70 0.36
C GLY A 78 15.50 -4.85 -0.18
N CYS A 79 14.57 -4.59 -1.10
CA CYS A 79 13.98 -5.62 -1.95
C CYS A 79 14.52 -5.51 -3.38
N ALA A 80 14.79 -6.65 -4.02
CA ALA A 80 15.35 -6.77 -5.36
C ALA A 80 14.52 -7.74 -6.22
N GLY A 81 14.61 -7.60 -7.55
CA GLY A 81 13.85 -8.45 -8.48
C GLY A 81 12.33 -8.24 -8.40
N CYS A 82 11.89 -7.02 -8.09
CA CYS A 82 10.47 -6.73 -7.92
C CYS A 82 9.74 -6.71 -9.27
N SER A 83 8.61 -7.41 -9.34
CA SER A 83 7.73 -7.47 -10.50
C SER A 83 6.27 -7.57 -10.06
N VAL A 84 5.36 -7.10 -10.91
CA VAL A 84 3.93 -7.36 -10.72
C VAL A 84 3.57 -8.62 -11.48
N ARG A 85 3.15 -9.64 -10.75
CA ARG A 85 2.63 -10.89 -11.32
C ARG A 85 1.15 -10.95 -10.99
N ASP A 86 0.35 -10.92 -12.05
CA ASP A 86 -1.10 -10.82 -11.96
C ASP A 86 -1.56 -9.51 -11.27
N ILE A 87 -1.81 -9.55 -9.96
CA ILE A 87 -2.18 -8.36 -9.15
C ILE A 87 -1.38 -8.28 -7.85
N ASN A 88 -0.27 -9.00 -7.76
CA ASN A 88 0.60 -9.01 -6.60
C ASN A 88 1.94 -8.37 -6.97
N LEU A 89 2.45 -7.47 -6.12
CA LEU A 89 3.86 -7.11 -6.15
C LEU A 89 4.64 -8.23 -5.46
N ILE A 90 5.58 -8.83 -6.18
CA ILE A 90 6.45 -9.89 -5.70
C ILE A 90 7.89 -9.45 -5.96
N CYS A 91 8.78 -9.64 -4.99
CA CYS A 91 10.20 -9.43 -5.17
C CYS A 91 10.91 -10.76 -4.97
N ASP A 92 11.91 -11.06 -5.80
CA ASP A 92 12.69 -12.29 -5.71
C ASP A 92 13.48 -12.37 -4.39
N THR A 93 13.84 -11.22 -3.81
CA THR A 93 14.51 -11.17 -2.51
C THR A 93 14.14 -9.91 -1.76
N CYS A 94 13.96 -10.02 -0.44
CA CYS A 94 13.94 -8.89 0.47
C CYS A 94 14.85 -9.16 1.67
N PHE A 95 15.64 -8.17 2.07
CA PHE A 95 16.55 -8.28 3.20
C PHE A 95 15.87 -7.88 4.51
N LYS A 96 16.15 -8.63 5.56
CA LYS A 96 15.86 -8.29 6.95
C LYS A 96 16.78 -7.14 7.43
N LEU A 97 16.50 -6.62 8.62
CA LEU A 97 17.32 -5.55 9.21
C LEU A 97 18.75 -5.99 9.57
N ASP A 98 18.94 -7.27 9.85
CA ASP A 98 20.24 -7.89 10.13
C ASP A 98 21.04 -8.25 8.85
N GLY A 99 20.45 -8.03 7.67
CA GLY A 99 21.07 -8.31 6.37
C GLY A 99 20.74 -9.69 5.80
N ASP A 100 20.04 -10.55 6.54
CA ASP A 100 19.60 -11.85 6.03
C ASP A 100 18.62 -11.69 4.86
N ALA A 101 18.77 -12.51 3.82
CA ALA A 101 17.81 -12.59 2.73
C ALA A 101 16.60 -13.46 3.12
N VAL A 102 15.41 -13.02 2.72
CA VAL A 102 14.21 -13.86 2.62
C VAL A 102 13.97 -14.14 1.13
N GLU A 103 14.25 -15.37 0.70
CA GLU A 103 14.18 -15.81 -0.70
C GLU A 103 12.74 -16.05 -1.20
N TYR A 104 11.77 -16.22 -0.30
CA TYR A 104 10.37 -16.36 -0.66
C TYR A 104 9.52 -15.31 0.04
N ASN A 105 9.24 -14.22 -0.69
CA ASN A 105 8.30 -13.20 -0.25
C ASN A 105 6.92 -13.49 -0.87
N PRO A 106 5.87 -13.73 -0.07
CA PRO A 106 4.53 -14.07 -0.58
C PRO A 106 3.90 -12.95 -1.41
N GLY A 107 4.52 -11.76 -1.44
CA GLY A 107 4.07 -10.62 -2.19
C GLY A 107 2.89 -9.92 -1.51
N VAL A 108 2.55 -8.74 -2.02
CA VAL A 108 1.41 -7.96 -1.56
C VAL A 108 0.41 -7.77 -2.68
N ARG A 109 -0.85 -8.12 -2.41
CA ARG A 109 -1.95 -7.95 -3.35
C ARG A 109 -2.28 -6.47 -3.49
N LEU A 110 -2.03 -5.91 -4.68
CA LEU A 110 -2.17 -4.50 -5.03
C LEU A 110 -3.60 -3.99 -4.77
N ASN A 111 -4.60 -4.80 -5.10
CA ASN A 111 -6.01 -4.43 -4.93
C ASN A 111 -6.44 -4.30 -3.46
N ASN A 112 -5.63 -4.76 -2.50
CA ASN A 112 -5.96 -4.64 -1.07
C ASN A 112 -5.54 -3.29 -0.47
N GLY A 113 -4.61 -2.58 -1.09
CA GLY A 113 -4.07 -1.33 -0.54
C GLY A 113 -4.05 -0.16 -1.52
N ILE A 114 -4.43 -0.35 -2.78
CA ILE A 114 -4.64 0.74 -3.75
C ILE A 114 -6.13 0.92 -3.97
N GLY A 115 -6.60 2.12 -3.68
CA GLY A 115 -7.96 2.58 -3.99
C GLY A 115 -7.99 3.50 -5.20
N TYR A 116 -9.20 3.74 -5.71
CA TYR A 116 -9.49 4.77 -6.69
C TYR A 116 -10.40 5.84 -6.05
N VAL A 117 -9.89 7.04 -5.85
CA VAL A 117 -10.62 8.14 -5.19
C VAL A 117 -10.50 9.40 -6.03
N ASN A 118 -11.63 10.02 -6.37
CA ASN A 118 -11.69 11.29 -7.10
C ASN A 118 -10.81 11.32 -8.37
N GLY A 119 -10.81 10.24 -9.15
CA GLY A 119 -10.04 10.16 -10.39
C GLY A 119 -8.56 9.85 -10.23
N LYS A 120 -8.10 9.52 -9.02
CA LYS A 120 -6.69 9.23 -8.71
C LYS A 120 -6.55 7.89 -8.01
N LEU A 121 -5.39 7.26 -8.18
CA LEU A 121 -4.96 6.12 -7.37
C LEU A 121 -4.43 6.62 -6.02
N THR A 122 -4.80 5.95 -4.93
CA THR A 122 -4.37 6.32 -3.59
C THR A 122 -3.97 5.08 -2.79
N CYS A 123 -2.92 5.18 -1.98
CA CYS A 123 -2.65 4.19 -0.93
C CYS A 123 -3.76 4.31 0.13
N ALA A 124 -4.34 3.19 0.55
CA ALA A 124 -5.28 3.13 1.66
C ALA A 124 -4.61 2.70 2.97
#